data_AF-L1IUZ9-F1
#
_entry.id   AF-L1IUZ9-F1
#
_cell.length_a   1.000
_cell.length_b   1.000
_cell.length_c   1.000
_cell.angle_alpha   90.00
_cell.angle_beta   90.00
_cell.angle_gamma   90.00
#
_symmetry.space_group_name_H-M   'P 1'
#
loop_
_entity.id
_entity.type
_entity.pdbx_description
1 polymer ?
#
loop_
_entity_poly.entity_id
_entity_poly.type
_entity_poly.pdbx_seq_one_letter_code
_entity_poly.pdbx_strand_id
1 'polypeptide(L)' 'MPPKGFKTVICKFWENNMCAKGASCTFAHGMEELRRYTNAMERFKTKLCLFHMQGRCCKGPSCPYAHGLQELR' A
#
# COMPACT_ATOMS: atom_id res chain seq x y z
N MET A 1 -2.49 0.86 -12.31
CA MET A 1 -2.40 1.15 -10.87
C MET A 1 -3.73 1.76 -10.43
N PRO A 2 -4.39 1.24 -9.38
CA PRO A 2 -5.60 1.88 -8.85
C PRO A 2 -5.28 3.29 -8.33
N PRO A 3 -6.19 4.26 -8.49
CA PRO A 3 -5.98 5.62 -8.00
C PRO A 3 -5.78 5.63 -6.48
N LYS A 4 -4.92 6.55 -5.99
CA LYS A 4 -4.73 6.80 -4.55
C LYS A 4 -6.09 7.05 -3.90
N GLY A 5 -6.39 6.33 -2.82
CA GLY A 5 -7.66 6.46 -2.09
C GLY A 5 -8.79 5.52 -2.57
N PHE A 6 -8.56 4.68 -3.59
CA PHE A 6 -9.57 3.71 -4.01
C PHE A 6 -9.72 2.59 -2.98
N LYS A 7 -10.93 2.49 -2.41
CA LYS A 7 -11.34 1.52 -1.40
C LYS A 7 -10.49 1.54 -0.12
N THR A 8 -10.07 2.73 0.32
CA THR A 8 -9.28 2.92 1.56
C THR A 8 -10.13 3.22 2.79
N VAL A 9 -11.44 3.40 2.60
CA VAL A 9 -12.45 3.66 3.64
C VAL A 9 -13.69 2.84 3.35
N ILE A 10 -14.39 2.38 4.40
CA ILE A 10 -15.63 1.61 4.27
C ILE A 10 -16.74 2.51 3.71
N CYS A 11 -17.53 1.96 2.79
CA CYS A 11 -18.71 2.63 2.25
C CYS A 11 -19.82 2.66 3.30
N LYS A 12 -20.14 3.84 3.84
CA LYS A 12 -21.25 4.01 4.79
C LYS A 12 -22.61 3.53 4.22
N PHE A 13 -22.81 3.65 2.91
CA PHE A 13 -24.03 3.20 2.24
C PHE A 13 -24.08 1.67 2.08
N TRP A 14 -22.93 1.00 2.01
CA TRP A 14 -22.88 -0.46 1.99
C TRP A 14 -23.33 -1.05 3.33
N GLU A 15 -22.90 -0.46 4.45
CA GLU A 15 -23.32 -0.92 5.79
C GLU A 15 -24.84 -0.89 5.98
N ASN A 16 -25.52 -0.02 5.27
CA ASN A 16 -26.99 0.10 5.30
C ASN A 16 -27.67 -0.60 4.12
N ASN A 17 -26.95 -1.38 3.31
CA ASN A 17 -27.45 -2.02 2.08
C ASN A 17 -28.05 -1.03 1.04
N MET A 18 -27.63 0.23 1.06
CA MET A 18 -28.11 1.31 0.18
C MET A 18 -27.11 1.69 -0.92
N CYS A 19 -26.03 0.95 -1.11
CA CYS A 19 -25.02 1.32 -2.10
C CYS A 19 -25.44 0.92 -3.53
N ALA A 20 -25.83 1.90 -4.34
CA ALA A 20 -26.18 1.71 -5.76
C ALA A 20 -24.97 1.57 -6.70
N LYS A 21 -23.75 1.79 -6.21
CA LYS A 21 -22.53 1.82 -7.05
C LYS A 21 -21.95 0.44 -7.33
N GLY A 22 -22.38 -0.60 -6.61
CA GLY A 22 -21.88 -1.97 -6.79
C GLY A 22 -20.35 -2.07 -6.84
N ALA A 23 -19.82 -2.84 -7.79
CA ALA A 23 -18.38 -3.02 -7.98
C ALA A 23 -17.63 -1.73 -8.36
N SER A 24 -18.33 -0.74 -8.93
CA SER A 24 -17.75 0.57 -9.30
C SER A 24 -17.66 1.54 -8.12
N CYS A 25 -18.05 1.12 -6.91
CA CYS A 25 -17.92 1.94 -5.72
C CYS A 25 -16.43 2.18 -5.38
N THR A 26 -16.07 3.46 -5.23
CA THR A 26 -14.72 3.87 -4.82
C THR A 26 -14.44 3.64 -3.34
N PHE A 27 -15.46 3.29 -2.56
CA PHE A 27 -15.38 2.92 -1.15
C PHE A 27 -15.42 1.39 -1.01
N ALA A 28 -14.91 0.87 0.10
CA ALA A 28 -14.85 -0.57 0.35
C ALA A 28 -16.18 -1.11 0.87
N HIS A 29 -16.67 -2.22 0.32
CA HIS A 29 -17.90 -2.90 0.75
C HIS A 29 -17.61 -4.01 1.76
N GLY A 30 -16.78 -3.71 2.75
CA GLY A 30 -16.31 -4.68 3.74
C GLY A 30 -14.79 -4.64 3.90
N MET A 31 -14.29 -5.36 4.90
CA MET A 31 -12.85 -5.38 5.19
C MET A 31 -12.03 -6.07 4.09
N GLU A 32 -12.64 -7.00 3.35
CA GLU A 32 -12.00 -7.71 2.22
C GLU A 32 -11.67 -6.75 1.07
N GLU A 33 -12.57 -5.80 0.80
CA GLU A 33 -12.38 -4.76 -0.21
C GLU A 33 -11.60 -3.56 0.32
N LEU A 34 -11.51 -3.40 1.65
CA LEU A 34 -10.81 -2.31 2.30
C LEU A 34 -9.32 -2.48 2.07
N ARG A 35 -8.84 -1.80 1.02
CA ARG A 35 -7.42 -1.62 0.76
C ARG A 35 -6.89 -0.78 1.90
N ARG A 36 -6.37 -1.45 2.93
CA ARG A 36 -5.36 -0.87 3.82
C ARG A 36 -4.32 -0.28 2.89
N TYR A 37 -4.27 1.05 2.85
CA TYR A 37 -3.51 1.85 1.90
C TYR A 37 -2.17 1.16 1.68
N THR A 38 -2.07 0.46 0.54
CA THR A 38 -1.20 -0.71 0.31
C THR A 38 0.01 -0.63 1.21
N ASN A 39 0.02 -1.45 2.27
CA ASN A 39 0.87 -1.28 3.43
C ASN A 39 2.24 -0.80 2.96
N ALA A 40 2.58 0.47 3.21
CA ALA A 40 3.93 0.95 2.90
C ALA A 40 4.96 -0.01 3.53
N MET A 41 4.59 -0.60 4.67
CA MET A 41 5.24 -1.71 5.35
C MET A 41 5.40 -3.01 4.54
N GLU A 42 4.42 -3.42 3.73
CA GLU A 42 4.53 -4.62 2.87
C GLU A 42 5.45 -4.40 1.69
N ARG A 43 5.68 -3.15 1.26
CA ARG A 43 6.67 -2.84 0.23
C ARG A 43 8.00 -2.36 0.79
N PHE A 44 8.05 -2.09 2.09
CA PHE A 44 9.23 -1.62 2.79
C PHE A 44 10.28 -2.74 2.83
N LYS A 45 11.40 -2.49 2.17
CA LYS A 45 12.53 -3.40 2.06
C LYS A 45 12.21 -4.75 1.41
N THR A 46 11.31 -4.77 0.43
CA THR A 46 11.04 -5.96 -0.43
C THR A 46 11.93 -6.03 -1.67
N LYS A 47 12.73 -5.00 -1.92
CA LYS A 47 13.68 -4.92 -3.03
C LYS A 47 14.97 -4.28 -2.55
N LEU A 48 16.10 -4.71 -3.11
CA LEU A 48 17.41 -4.12 -2.83
C LEU A 48 17.51 -2.67 -3.33
N CYS A 49 18.21 -1.85 -2.56
CA CYS A 49 18.51 -0.47 -2.89
C CYS A 49 19.71 -0.41 -3.83
N LEU A 50 19.46 -0.18 -5.12
CA LEU A 50 20.52 -0.03 -6.12
C LEU A 50 21.47 1.13 -5.80
N PHE A 51 20.95 2.22 -5.22
CA PHE A 51 21.77 3.36 -4.80
C PHE A 51 22.68 3.02 -3.63
N HIS A 52 22.27 2.13 -2.73
CA HIS A 52 23.14 1.67 -1.65
C HIS A 52 24.24 0.75 -2.19
N MET A 53 23.91 -0.15 -3.12
CA MET A 53 24.92 -0.98 -3.81
C MET A 53 25.96 -0.16 -4.58
N GLN A 54 25.60 1.05 -5.02
CA GLN A 54 26.51 1.99 -5.67
C GLN A 54 27.20 2.96 -4.69
N GLY A 55 26.94 2.86 -3.38
CA GLY A 55 27.52 3.74 -2.35
C GLY A 55 26.94 5.17 -2.32
N ARG A 56 25.77 5.40 -2.93
CA ARG A 56 25.16 6.75 -3.11
C ARG A 56 23.82 6.94 -2.39
N CYS A 57 23.43 6.01 -1.52
CA CYS A 57 22.15 6.14 -0.82
C CYS A 57 22.25 7.11 0.37
N CYS A 58 21.53 8.23 0.30
CA CYS A 58 21.48 9.23 1.37
C CYS A 58 20.29 9.03 2.35
N LYS A 59 19.47 7.99 2.14
CA LYS A 59 18.22 7.78 2.90
C LYS A 59 18.42 7.06 4.24
N GLY A 60 19.61 6.51 4.48
CA GLY A 60 19.94 5.80 5.71
C GLY A 60 18.93 4.69 6.05
N PRO A 61 18.60 4.47 7.34
CA PRO A 61 17.71 3.38 7.76
C PRO A 61 16.27 3.55 7.28
N SER A 62 15.85 4.79 6.99
CA SER A 62 14.52 5.15 6.46
C SER A 62 14.36 4.84 4.96
N CYS A 63 15.39 4.29 4.31
CA CYS A 63 15.28 3.89 2.92
C CYS A 63 14.19 2.80 2.75
N PRO A 64 13.22 2.99 1.83
CA PRO A 64 12.17 2.00 1.57
C PRO A 64 12.68 0.76 0.84
N TYR A 65 13.94 0.75 0.43
CA TYR A 65 14.61 -0.39 -0.20
C TYR A 65 15.64 -0.98 0.77
N ALA A 66 15.87 -2.28 0.69
CA ALA A 66 16.80 -3.02 1.54
C ALA A 66 18.26 -2.65 1.21
N HIS A 67 19.08 -2.30 2.19
CA HIS A 67 20.52 -2.05 1.99
C HIS A 67 21.37 -3.33 2.00
N GLY A 68 20.73 -4.49 2.08
CA GLY A 68 21.38 -5.79 1.96
C GLY A 68 20.34 -6.90 2.09
N LEU A 69 20.76 -8.16 1.96
CA LEU A 69 19.88 -9.31 2.14
C LEU A 69 19.31 -9.40 3.57
N GLN A 70 20.05 -8.91 4.56
CA GLN A 70 19.62 -8.85 5.96
C GLN A 70 18.34 -8.01 6.15
N GLU A 71 18.20 -6.98 5.33
CA GLU A 71 17.10 -6.04 5.36
C GLU A 71 15.97 -6.42 4.39
N LEU A 72 16.23 -7.35 3.47
CA LEU A 72 15.31 -7.79 2.44
C LEU A 72 14.28 -8.76 3.03
N ARG A 73 12.99 -8.44 2.88
CA ARG A 73 11.86 -9.33 3.23
C ARG A 73 11.22 -9.95 2.01
#